data_AF-A0A8X6RNX1-F1
#
_entry.id   AF-A0A8X6RNX1-F1
#
_cell.length_a   1.000
_cell.length_b   1.000
_cell.length_c   1.000
_cell.angle_alpha   90.00
_cell.angle_beta   90.00
_cell.angle_gamma   90.00
#
_symmetry.space_group_name_H-M   'P 1'
#
loop_
_entity.id
_entity.type
_entity.pdbx_description
1 polymer ?
#
loop_
_entity_poly.entity_id
_entity_poly.type
_entity_poly.pdbx_seq_one_letter_code
_entity_poly.pdbx_strand_id
1 'polypeptide(L)' 'MRSGDLFLEASSAKQATALINLQKLAHLDVTVAPHTTLNFSRGVISPADFLNVSTEEIKENMQAQNVCDVRTVSQ' A
#
# COMPACT_ATOMS: atom_id res chain seq x y z
N MET A 1 -1.63 13.37 -0.32
CA MET A 1 -0.58 12.93 -1.28
C MET A 1 -0.45 14.05 -2.30
N ARG A 2 0.67 14.79 -2.29
CA ARG A 2 0.80 16.08 -2.99
C ARG A 2 2.20 16.22 -3.62
N SER A 3 2.72 15.13 -4.18
CA SER A 3 4.00 15.09 -4.92
C SER A 3 3.86 14.55 -6.34
N GLY A 4 2.73 13.91 -6.68
CA GLY A 4 2.55 13.22 -7.97
C GLY A 4 3.12 11.80 -7.99
N ASP A 5 3.71 11.34 -6.89
CA ASP A 5 4.28 10.00 -6.79
C ASP A 5 3.20 8.93 -6.65
N LEU A 6 3.43 7.78 -7.28
CA LEU A 6 2.62 6.58 -7.15
C LEU A 6 3.44 5.49 -6.44
N PHE A 7 2.95 5.02 -5.29
CA PHE A 7 3.52 3.88 -4.60
C PHE A 7 2.92 2.58 -5.14
N LEU A 8 3.78 1.66 -5.54
CA LEU A 8 3.41 0.35 -6.10
C LEU A 8 4.11 -0.75 -5.32
N GLU A 9 3.37 -1.82 -5.02
CA GLU A 9 3.93 -3.06 -4.51
C GLU A 9 4.12 -4.05 -5.67
N ALA A 10 5.31 -4.64 -5.77
CA ALA A 10 5.59 -5.67 -6.76
C ALA A 10 5.39 -7.06 -6.16
N SER A 11 4.56 -7.89 -6.78
CA SER A 11 4.26 -9.25 -6.34
C SER A 11 5.39 -10.25 -6.65
N SER A 12 6.40 -9.83 -7.44
CA SER A 12 7.56 -10.67 -7.78
C SER A 12 8.79 -9.84 -8.11
N ALA A 13 9.98 -10.46 -7.95
CA ALA A 13 11.25 -9.87 -8.36
C ALA A 13 11.26 -9.50 -9.85
N LYS A 14 10.69 -10.35 -10.72
CA LYS A 14 10.57 -10.07 -12.16
C LYS A 14 9.77 -8.79 -12.43
N GLN A 15 8.65 -8.59 -11.71
CA GLN A 15 7.86 -7.37 -11.83
C GLN A 15 8.62 -6.15 -11.29
N ALA A 16 9.30 -6.29 -10.14
CA ALA A 16 10.10 -5.20 -9.58
C ALA A 16 11.21 -4.73 -10.52
N THR A 17 11.94 -5.67 -11.14
CA THR A 17 12.98 -5.35 -12.14
C THR A 17 12.39 -4.66 -13.36
N ALA A 18 11.22 -5.09 -13.84
CA ALA A 18 10.55 -4.44 -14.97
C ALA A 18 10.13 -3.00 -14.62
N LEU A 19 9.61 -2.77 -13.41
CA LEU A 19 9.22 -1.43 -12.94
C LEU A 19 10.43 -0.51 -12.78
N ILE A 20 11.53 -0.96 -12.16
CA ILE A 20 12.73 -0.14 -11.95
C ILE A 20 13.33 0.36 -13.28
N ASN A 21 13.21 -0.43 -14.35
CA ASN A 21 13.71 -0.07 -15.68
C ASN A 21 12.70 0.74 -16.51
N LEU A 22 11.51 1.03 -15.98
CA LEU A 22 10.46 1.78 -16.68
C LEU A 22 10.83 3.27 -16.76
N GLN A 23 10.97 3.79 -17.98
CA GLN A 23 11.25 5.19 -18.23
C GLN A 23 10.02 5.97 -18.72
N LYS A 24 9.02 5.27 -19.25
CA LYS A 24 7.81 5.87 -19.80
C LYS A 24 6.57 5.10 -19.38
N LEU A 25 5.54 5.84 -18.99
CA LEU A 25 4.20 5.33 -18.79
C LEU A 25 3.26 6.04 -19.78
N ALA A 26 2.77 5.29 -20.77
CA ALA A 26 2.13 5.86 -21.95
C ALA A 26 3.01 6.92 -22.63
N HIS A 27 2.61 8.19 -22.60
CA HIS A 27 3.35 9.32 -23.18
C HIS A 27 4.12 10.14 -22.14
N LEU A 28 4.10 9.74 -20.87
CA LEU A 28 4.73 10.47 -19.78
C LEU A 28 6.10 9.83 -19.46
N ASP A 29 7.13 10.66 -19.37
CA ASP A 29 8.40 10.25 -18.79
C ASP A 29 8.21 10.08 -17.27
N VAL A 30 8.70 8.96 -16.75
CA VAL A 30 8.59 8.60 -15.33
C VAL A 30 9.95 8.16 -14.79
N THR A 31 10.15 8.36 -13.50
CA THR A 31 11.28 7.80 -12.76
C THR A 31 10.75 6.78 -11.77
N VAL A 32 11.37 5.61 -11.72
CA VAL A 32 11.04 4.57 -10.74
C VAL A 32 12.25 4.33 -9.84
N ALA A 33 12.04 4.39 -8.54
CA ALA A 33 13.06 4.12 -7.54
C ALA A 33 12.48 3.25 -6.43
N PRO A 34 13.26 2.29 -5.89
CA PRO A 34 12.87 1.58 -4.68
C PRO A 34 12.67 2.58 -3.53
N HIS A 35 11.56 2.46 -2.81
CA HIS A 35 11.32 3.30 -1.65
C HIS A 35 11.89 2.63 -0.40
N THR A 36 12.89 3.25 0.24
CA THR A 36 13.70 2.60 1.28
C THR A 36 13.11 2.67 2.70
N THR A 37 12.06 3.48 2.93
CA THR A 37 11.53 3.77 4.28
C THR A 37 10.01 3.58 4.44
N LEU A 38 9.28 3.29 3.36
CA LEU A 38 7.85 2.92 3.35
C LEU A 38 7.74 1.53 2.74
N ASN A 39 8.07 0.52 3.53
CA ASN A 39 7.73 -0.87 3.28
C ASN A 39 6.34 -1.23 3.83
N PHE A 40 5.52 -0.22 4.15
CA PHE A 40 4.15 -0.39 4.64
C PHE A 40 3.22 0.48 3.81
N SER A 41 2.12 -0.11 3.34
CA SER A 41 0.99 0.61 2.74
C SER A 41 -0.09 0.83 3.80
N ARG A 42 -0.94 1.84 3.60
CA ARG A 42 -2.11 2.09 4.47
C ARG A 42 -3.36 2.09 3.61
N GLY A 43 -4.30 1.22 3.92
CA GLY A 43 -5.65 1.22 3.36
C GLY A 43 -6.65 1.92 4.30
N VAL A 44 -7.76 2.38 3.75
CA VAL A 44 -8.94 2.81 4.52
C VAL A 44 -10.12 1.97 4.06
N ILE A 45 -10.87 1.42 5.00
CA ILE A 45 -12.06 0.62 4.73
C ILE A 45 -13.26 1.29 5.41
N SER A 46 -14.44 1.21 4.79
CA SER A 46 -15.66 1.84 5.31
C SER A 46 -16.08 1.25 6.66
N PRO A 47 -16.65 2.07 7.58
CA PRO A 47 -16.97 1.61 8.93
C PRO A 47 -18.14 0.62 8.99
N ALA A 48 -19.02 0.58 7.97
CA ALA A 48 -20.27 -0.19 8.01
C ALA A 48 -20.05 -1.67 8.33
N ASP A 49 -18.92 -2.24 7.89
CA ASP A 49 -18.58 -3.65 8.09
C ASP A 49 -17.86 -3.91 9.44
N PHE A 50 -17.41 -2.86 10.14
CA PHE A 50 -16.53 -2.95 11.31
C PHE A 50 -17.06 -2.21 12.55
N LEU A 51 -18.32 -1.76 12.53
CA LEU A 51 -18.90 -0.86 13.54
C LEU A 51 -18.84 -1.40 14.98
N ASN A 52 -18.81 -2.72 15.14
CA ASN A 52 -18.75 -3.41 16.44
C ASN A 52 -17.52 -4.33 16.58
N VAL A 53 -16.53 -4.19 15.70
CA VAL A 53 -15.34 -5.03 15.68
C VAL A 53 -14.18 -4.25 16.29
N SER A 54 -13.48 -4.86 17.24
CA SER A 54 -12.30 -4.23 17.86
C SER A 54 -11.11 -4.15 16.89
N THR A 55 -10.23 -3.18 17.07
CA THR A 55 -9.01 -3.07 16.25
C THR A 55 -8.09 -4.29 16.41
N GLU A 56 -8.11 -4.91 17.59
CA GLU A 56 -7.37 -6.12 17.92
C GLU A 56 -7.88 -7.32 17.11
N GLU A 57 -9.20 -7.50 17.07
CA GLU A 57 -9.85 -8.58 16.30
C GLU A 57 -9.60 -8.41 14.80
N ILE A 58 -9.68 -7.18 14.28
CA ILE A 58 -9.37 -6.91 12.87
C ILE A 58 -7.91 -7.27 12.58
N LYS A 59 -6.98 -6.84 13.44
CA LYS A 59 -5.56 -7.11 13.26
C LYS A 59 -5.25 -8.61 13.29
N GLU A 60 -5.83 -9.34 14.23
CA GLU A 60 -5.64 -10.79 14.37
C GLU A 60 -6.13 -11.53 13.12
N ASN A 61 -7.35 -11.25 12.67
CA ASN A 61 -7.95 -11.90 11.49
C ASN A 61 -7.29 -11.50 10.15
N MET A 62 -6.58 -10.37 10.12
CA MET A 62 -5.89 -9.88 8.92
C MET A 62 -4.38 -10.18 8.90
N GLN A 63 -3.83 -10.89 9.90
CA GLN A 63 -2.40 -11.23 9.93
C GLN A 63 -1.96 -12.02 8.70
N ALA A 64 -2.80 -12.90 8.17
CA ALA A 64 -2.52 -13.68 6.96
C ALA A 64 -2.31 -12.80 5.71
N GLN A 65 -2.79 -11.55 5.74
CA GLN A 65 -2.58 -10.54 4.70
C GLN A 65 -1.46 -9.55 5.05
N ASN A 66 -0.62 -9.87 6.03
CA ASN A 66 0.49 -9.04 6.51
C ASN A 66 0.06 -7.68 7.09
N VAL A 67 -1.18 -7.55 7.59
CA VAL A 67 -1.61 -6.34 8.31
C VAL A 67 -0.89 -6.27 9.65
N CYS A 68 0.00 -5.28 9.79
CA CYS A 68 0.81 -5.10 10.99
C CYS A 68 0.17 -4.17 12.02
N ASP A 69 -0.74 -3.29 11.59
CA ASP A 69 -1.37 -2.29 12.45
C ASP A 69 -2.76 -1.88 11.93
N VAL A 70 -3.67 -1.59 12.86
CA VAL A 70 -5.05 -1.16 12.58
C VAL A 70 -5.41 -0.02 13.52
N ARG A 71 -5.97 1.06 12.97
CA ARG A 71 -6.43 2.21 13.76
C ARG A 71 -7.69 2.81 13.16
N THR A 72 -8.58 3.28 14.01
CA THR A 72 -9.74 4.07 13.58
C THR A 72 -9.27 5.44 13.09
N VAL A 73 -9.71 5.84 11.91
CA VAL A 73 -9.48 7.17 11.36
C VAL A 73 -10.80 7.94 11.49
N SER A 74 -10.86 8.87 12.45
CA SER A 74 -11.95 9.83 12.53
C SER A 74 -11.76 10.89 11.44
N GLN A 75 -12.81 11.18 10.67
CA GLN A 75 -12.83 12.38 9.81
C GLN A 75 -13.12 13.64 10.63
#